data_AF-A0AAV4VYH9-F1
#
_entry.id   AF-A0AAV4VYH9-F1
#
_cell.length_a   1.000
_cell.length_b   1.000
_cell.length_c   1.000
_cell.angle_alpha   90.00
_cell.angle_beta   90.00
_cell.angle_gamma   90.00
#
_symmetry.space_group_name_H-M   'P 1'
#
loop_
_entity.id
_entity.type
_entity.pdbx_description
1 polymer ?
#
loop_
_entity_poly.entity_id
_entity_poly.type
_entity_poly.pdbx_seq_one_letter_code
_entity_poly.pdbx_strand_id
1 'polypeptide(L)'
;MAVCILHIWCDWNYFLFFLQFFLFESPNVHPRISETELKYILQNQELNLSGKRPPIPWKKLLTSVPFYALTIAMTGQFWASTHFVSVHPTFLGTILHYPIQENGLFASVPFVLQTLFALAVSWFSDWLNTHDYVGVDKVRKGCNFIFCLGYSLSLLGIYFAGCDKSMSAPFSILAMSLVGLSFAGCMIAAIDMSPTFAGTIMGVSSIISSLSGFIMPILVGFLTNEEQTIEQWNKVFFISIGVVMVSGIIFSLFGSAEVQEWNYPVSEDKSCNGKSSTGKRVDDIFPNSEHISTHL
;
A
#
# COMPACT_ATOMS: atom_id res chain seq x y z
N MET A 1 28.69 10.60 -9.25
CA MET A 1 27.51 9.74 -9.05
C MET A 1 27.78 8.65 -8.01
N ALA A 2 28.78 7.78 -8.17
CA ALA A 2 29.11 6.71 -7.20
C ALA A 2 29.43 7.21 -5.76
N VAL A 3 30.15 8.33 -5.62
CA VAL A 3 30.51 8.91 -4.31
C VAL A 3 29.28 9.44 -3.55
N CYS A 4 28.33 10.07 -4.25
CA CYS A 4 27.07 10.49 -3.63
C CYS A 4 26.21 9.29 -3.20
N ILE A 5 26.20 8.22 -4.00
CA ILE A 5 25.49 6.99 -3.65
C ILE A 5 26.10 6.36 -2.38
N LEU A 6 27.43 6.31 -2.27
CA LEU A 6 28.10 5.80 -1.09
C LEU A 6 27.83 6.63 0.17
N HIS A 7 27.80 7.97 0.07
CA HIS A 7 27.44 8.83 1.19
C HIS A 7 26.00 8.63 1.65
N ILE A 8 25.04 8.59 0.72
CA ILE A 8 23.62 8.34 1.01
C ILE A 8 23.43 6.96 1.67
N TRP A 9 24.13 5.93 1.19
CA TRP A 9 24.09 4.60 1.79
C TRP A 9 24.71 4.56 3.19
N CYS A 10 25.75 5.35 3.44
CA CYS A 10 26.37 5.47 4.75
C CYS A 10 25.43 6.15 5.75
N ASP A 11 24.85 7.29 5.36
CA ASP A 11 23.91 8.06 6.18
C ASP A 11 22.65 7.23 6.50
N TRP A 12 22.16 6.46 5.53
CA TRP A 12 21.05 5.52 5.73
C TRP A 12 21.40 4.41 6.72
N ASN A 13 22.62 3.85 6.67
CA ASN A 13 23.05 2.82 7.63
C ASN A 13 23.23 3.38 9.05
N TYR A 14 23.78 4.58 9.20
CA TYR A 14 23.86 5.24 10.51
C TYR A 14 22.47 5.53 11.08
N PHE A 15 21.54 5.96 10.22
CA PHE A 15 20.15 6.18 10.61
C PHE A 15 19.44 4.89 11.03
N LEU A 16 19.62 3.79 10.26
CA LEU A 16 19.09 2.47 10.62
C LEU A 16 19.69 1.94 11.93
N PHE A 17 20.99 2.11 12.13
CA PHE A 17 21.66 1.70 13.37
C PHE A 17 21.16 2.50 14.58
N PHE A 18 20.94 3.81 14.40
CA PHE A 18 20.31 4.65 15.43
C PHE A 18 18.89 4.19 15.74
N LEU A 19 18.07 3.89 14.71
CA LEU A 19 16.71 3.39 14.88
C LEU A 19 16.64 2.04 15.62
N GLN A 20 17.61 1.15 15.42
CA GLN A 20 17.70 -0.13 16.13
C GLN A 20 17.75 0.04 17.66
N PHE A 21 18.32 1.15 18.17
CA PHE A 21 18.33 1.44 19.61
C PHE A 21 16.98 1.90 20.16
N PHE A 22 16.07 2.36 19.29
CA PHE A 22 14.76 2.88 19.68
C PHE A 22 13.59 1.97 19.27
N LEU A 23 13.81 0.98 18.39
CA LEU A 23 12.78 0.07 17.89
C LEU A 23 12.79 -1.26 18.65
N PHE A 24 11.65 -1.62 19.21
CA PHE A 24 11.42 -2.89 19.88
C PHE A 24 10.33 -3.68 19.13
N GLU A 25 10.55 -4.97 18.89
CA GLU A 25 9.65 -5.80 18.06
C GLU A 25 8.29 -6.10 18.71
N SER A 26 8.17 -5.94 20.03
CA SER A 26 6.94 -6.22 20.75
C SER A 26 6.73 -5.20 21.86
N PRO A 27 5.47 -4.77 22.11
CA PRO A 27 5.15 -3.84 23.19
C PRO A 27 5.70 -4.28 24.55
N ASN A 28 5.73 -5.60 24.79
CA ASN A 28 6.22 -6.22 26.02
C ASN A 28 7.72 -6.01 26.30
N VAL A 29 8.52 -5.71 25.27
CA VAL A 29 9.98 -5.53 25.39
C VAL A 29 10.35 -4.05 25.47
N HIS A 30 9.37 -3.15 25.30
CA HIS A 30 9.61 -1.72 25.26
C HIS A 30 9.86 -1.14 26.67
N PRO A 31 11.03 -0.54 26.95
CA PRO A 31 11.42 -0.12 28.30
C PRO A 31 10.69 1.13 28.82
N ARG A 32 9.99 1.86 27.94
CA ARG A 32 9.34 3.15 28.25
C ARG A 32 7.81 3.14 28.08
N ILE A 33 7.20 1.97 27.86
CA ILE A 33 5.74 1.90 27.65
C ILE A 33 5.01 2.03 29.00
N SER A 34 3.92 2.81 29.02
CA SER A 34 3.05 2.89 30.20
C SER A 34 2.26 1.59 30.37
N GLU A 35 2.03 1.16 31.62
CA GLU A 35 1.19 -0.02 31.88
C GLU A 35 -0.24 0.14 31.33
N THR A 36 -0.76 1.37 31.30
CA THR A 36 -2.09 1.67 30.73
C THR A 36 -2.13 1.46 29.21
N GLU A 37 -1.10 1.95 28.50
CA GLU A 37 -0.96 1.78 27.05
C GLU A 37 -0.70 0.31 26.70
N LEU A 38 0.14 -0.38 27.47
CA LEU A 38 0.42 -1.79 27.29
C LEU A 38 -0.86 -2.63 27.42
N LYS A 39 -1.68 -2.38 28.46
CA LYS A 39 -2.98 -3.03 28.62
C LYS A 39 -3.92 -2.72 27.47
N TYR A 40 -4.00 -1.47 27.03
CA TYR A 40 -4.84 -1.05 25.92
C TYR A 40 -4.48 -1.76 24.60
N ILE A 41 -3.18 -1.87 24.29
CA ILE A 41 -2.71 -2.54 23.07
C ILE A 41 -2.97 -4.04 23.14
N LEU A 42 -2.64 -4.69 24.27
CA LEU A 42 -2.80 -6.14 24.43
C LEU A 42 -4.27 -6.56 24.45
N GLN A 43 -5.17 -5.72 24.97
CA GLN A 43 -6.61 -6.00 24.99
C GLN A 43 -7.25 -5.98 23.61
N ASN A 44 -6.75 -5.14 22.70
CA ASN A 44 -7.26 -5.01 21.33
C ASN A 44 -6.48 -5.87 20.31
N GLN A 45 -5.46 -6.62 20.76
CA GLN A 45 -4.73 -7.55 19.92
C GLN A 45 -5.48 -8.89 19.84
N GLU A 46 -6.12 -9.17 18.70
CA GLU A 46 -6.82 -10.45 18.49
C GLU A 46 -5.88 -11.68 18.52
N LEU A 47 -4.57 -11.47 18.36
CA LEU A 47 -3.57 -12.53 18.31
C LEU A 47 -2.44 -12.29 19.33
N ASN A 48 -2.21 -13.29 20.18
CA ASN A 48 -1.00 -13.42 20.98
C ASN A 48 0.21 -13.63 20.04
N LEU A 49 0.75 -12.54 19.48
CA LEU A 49 2.00 -12.54 18.70
C LEU A 49 3.24 -12.92 19.53
N SER A 50 3.07 -13.14 20.84
CA SER A 50 4.09 -13.61 21.79
C SER A 50 4.45 -15.10 21.61
N GLY A 51 3.71 -15.85 20.78
CA GLY A 51 4.00 -17.25 20.45
C GLY A 51 4.85 -17.43 19.18
N LYS A 52 5.37 -18.65 18.95
CA LYS A 52 5.98 -19.01 17.66
C LYS A 52 4.99 -18.75 16.53
N ARG A 53 5.42 -18.00 15.49
CA ARG A 53 4.58 -17.72 14.32
C ARG A 53 4.06 -19.03 13.72
N PRO A 54 2.75 -19.15 13.47
CA PRO A 54 2.20 -20.36 12.86
C PRO A 54 2.78 -20.59 11.46
N PRO A 55 2.85 -21.84 11.00
CA PRO A 55 3.26 -22.14 9.63
C PRO A 55 2.28 -21.50 8.63
N ILE A 56 2.83 -20.97 7.54
CA ILE A 56 2.04 -20.26 6.52
C ILE A 56 1.16 -21.28 5.76
N PRO A 57 -0.17 -21.06 5.66
CA PRO A 57 -1.07 -21.96 4.96
C PRO A 57 -1.05 -21.73 3.44
N TRP A 58 0.09 -22.03 2.79
CA TRP A 58 0.35 -21.77 1.36
C TRP A 58 -0.78 -22.18 0.42
N LYS A 59 -1.34 -23.38 0.61
CA LYS A 59 -2.43 -23.87 -0.24
C LYS A 59 -3.69 -23.01 -0.14
N LYS A 60 -4.10 -22.63 1.08
CA LYS A 60 -5.29 -21.79 1.29
C LYS A 60 -5.06 -20.37 0.79
N LEU A 61 -3.87 -19.83 1.03
CA LEU A 61 -3.47 -18.51 0.56
C LEU A 61 -3.51 -18.43 -0.97
N LEU A 62 -2.80 -19.34 -1.65
CA LEU A 62 -2.71 -19.38 -3.11
C LEU A 62 -3.98 -19.87 -3.82
N THR A 63 -4.98 -20.34 -3.08
CA THR A 63 -6.30 -20.69 -3.67
C THR A 63 -7.33 -19.58 -3.42
N SER A 64 -6.99 -18.54 -2.64
CA SER A 64 -7.95 -17.52 -2.25
C SER A 64 -8.13 -16.46 -3.34
N VAL A 65 -9.39 -16.22 -3.73
CA VAL A 65 -9.77 -15.21 -4.73
C VAL A 65 -9.40 -13.78 -4.28
N PRO A 66 -9.64 -13.37 -3.02
CA PRO A 66 -9.29 -12.03 -2.55
C PRO A 66 -7.79 -11.73 -2.63
N PHE A 67 -6.94 -12.75 -2.41
CA PHE A 67 -5.49 -12.61 -2.55
C PHE A 67 -5.09 -12.26 -3.99
N TYR A 68 -5.61 -12.98 -4.98
CA TYR A 68 -5.33 -12.66 -6.38
C TYR A 68 -5.87 -11.29 -6.79
N ALA A 69 -7.08 -10.94 -6.36
CA ALA A 69 -7.66 -9.63 -6.63
C ALA A 69 -6.81 -8.50 -6.03
N LEU A 70 -6.33 -8.68 -4.80
CA LEU A 70 -5.41 -7.78 -4.12
C LEU A 70 -4.06 -7.66 -4.86
N THR A 71 -3.45 -8.78 -5.25
CA THR A 71 -2.18 -8.78 -6.00
C THR A 71 -2.32 -8.03 -7.33
N ILE A 72 -3.44 -8.21 -8.04
CA ILE A 72 -3.75 -7.48 -9.28
C ILE A 72 -3.89 -5.97 -9.00
N ALA A 73 -4.57 -5.59 -7.92
CA ALA A 73 -4.70 -4.18 -7.50
C ALA A 73 -3.32 -3.54 -7.21
N MET A 74 -2.48 -4.24 -6.44
CA MET A 74 -1.11 -3.81 -6.16
C MET A 74 -0.28 -3.70 -7.44
N THR A 75 -0.48 -4.60 -8.40
CA THR A 75 0.19 -4.53 -9.70
C THR A 75 -0.22 -3.27 -10.47
N GLY A 76 -1.50 -2.89 -10.44
CA GLY A 76 -1.98 -1.64 -11.03
C GLY A 76 -1.38 -0.40 -10.36
N GLN A 77 -1.25 -0.41 -9.03
CA GLN A 77 -0.60 0.66 -8.27
C GLN A 77 0.89 0.79 -8.62
N PHE A 78 1.61 -0.33 -8.72
CA PHE A 78 3.01 -0.35 -9.15
C PHE A 78 3.15 0.12 -10.59
N TRP A 79 2.28 -0.33 -11.50
CA TRP A 79 2.24 0.12 -12.89
C TRP A 79 2.10 1.64 -12.98
N ALA A 80 1.13 2.21 -12.27
CA ALA A 80 0.90 3.66 -12.24
C ALA A 80 2.11 4.44 -11.68
N SER A 81 2.73 3.92 -10.62
CA SER A 81 3.93 4.53 -10.02
C SER A 81 5.14 4.47 -10.96
N THR A 82 5.40 3.30 -11.57
CA THR A 82 6.49 3.12 -12.55
C THR A 82 6.28 4.00 -13.78
N HIS A 83 5.05 4.15 -14.27
CA HIS A 83 4.75 5.06 -15.38
C HIS A 83 5.28 6.47 -15.10
N PHE A 84 4.99 7.01 -13.91
CA PHE A 84 5.42 8.36 -13.55
C PHE A 84 6.92 8.49 -13.31
N VAL A 85 7.58 7.45 -12.82
CA VAL A 85 9.03 7.48 -12.57
C VAL A 85 9.84 7.30 -13.85
N SER A 86 9.43 6.39 -14.74
CA SER A 86 10.25 5.96 -15.87
C SER A 86 9.83 6.56 -17.20
N VAL A 87 8.53 6.77 -17.41
CA VAL A 87 7.96 7.02 -18.74
C VAL A 87 7.56 8.50 -18.87
N HIS A 88 6.96 9.05 -17.82
CA HIS A 88 6.50 10.44 -17.78
C HIS A 88 7.62 11.49 -17.95
N PRO A 89 8.83 11.36 -17.34
CA PRO A 89 9.88 12.36 -17.53
C PRO A 89 10.38 12.41 -18.99
N THR A 90 10.43 11.25 -19.64
CA THR A 90 10.77 11.14 -21.07
C THR A 90 9.74 11.86 -21.92
N PHE A 91 8.43 11.65 -21.68
CA PHE A 91 7.36 12.38 -22.36
C PHE A 91 7.45 13.90 -22.20
N LEU A 92 7.69 14.39 -20.97
CA LEU A 92 7.85 15.82 -20.70
C LEU A 92 9.05 16.43 -21.45
N GLY A 93 10.16 15.68 -21.54
CA GLY A 93 11.37 16.12 -22.24
C GLY A 93 11.26 16.07 -23.77
N THR A 94 10.70 14.99 -24.32
CA THR A 94 10.66 14.76 -25.78
C THR A 94 9.50 15.47 -26.47
N ILE A 95 8.29 15.41 -25.90
CA ILE A 95 7.08 15.96 -26.53
C ILE A 95 6.82 17.40 -26.05
N LEU A 96 6.87 17.62 -24.74
CA LEU A 96 6.59 18.94 -24.18
C LEU A 96 7.84 19.83 -24.12
N HIS A 97 9.04 19.35 -24.48
CA HIS A 97 10.28 20.13 -24.47
C HIS A 97 10.46 20.94 -23.18
N TYR A 98 10.18 20.35 -22.02
CA TYR A 98 10.45 21.01 -20.72
C TYR A 98 11.97 21.10 -20.49
N PRO A 99 12.50 22.29 -20.13
CA PRO A 99 13.92 22.44 -19.87
C PRO A 99 14.34 21.62 -18.65
N ILE A 100 15.39 20.82 -18.82
CA ILE A 100 15.87 19.84 -17.82
C ILE A 100 16.31 20.52 -16.51
N GLN A 101 16.70 21.81 -16.52
CA GLN A 101 17.18 22.52 -15.33
C GLN A 101 16.08 22.93 -14.33
N GLU A 102 14.85 23.25 -14.78
CA GLU A 102 13.71 23.53 -13.88
C GLU A 102 12.95 22.26 -13.46
N ASN A 103 13.34 21.12 -14.04
CA ASN A 103 12.67 19.84 -13.88
C ASN A 103 12.76 19.30 -12.45
N GLY A 104 13.76 19.68 -11.65
CA GLY A 104 13.90 19.18 -10.28
C GLY A 104 12.77 19.62 -9.34
N LEU A 105 12.43 20.92 -9.36
CA LEU A 105 11.31 21.44 -8.55
C LEU A 105 9.99 20.90 -9.10
N PHE A 106 9.77 20.99 -10.42
CA PHE A 106 8.54 20.56 -11.06
C PHE A 106 8.28 19.05 -10.93
N ALA A 107 9.32 18.21 -11.01
CA ALA A 107 9.21 16.77 -10.83
C ALA A 107 9.00 16.36 -9.37
N SER A 108 9.33 17.21 -8.38
CA SER A 108 9.09 16.91 -6.96
C SER A 108 7.67 17.21 -6.50
N VAL A 109 7.00 18.20 -7.11
CA VAL A 109 5.63 18.61 -6.77
C VAL A 109 4.63 17.44 -6.78
N PRO A 110 4.59 16.57 -7.81
CA PRO A 110 3.69 15.42 -7.83
C PRO A 110 3.86 14.45 -6.65
N PHE A 111 5.10 14.20 -6.21
CA PHE A 111 5.38 13.30 -5.09
C PHE A 111 5.00 13.91 -3.74
N VAL A 112 5.25 15.21 -3.57
CA VAL A 112 4.84 15.94 -2.36
C VAL A 112 3.31 15.94 -2.25
N LEU A 113 2.62 16.27 -3.35
CA LEU A 113 1.16 16.27 -3.39
C LEU A 113 0.59 14.86 -3.20
N GLN A 114 1.18 13.84 -3.82
CA GLN A 114 0.83 12.43 -3.56
C GLN A 114 0.88 12.10 -2.07
N THR A 115 1.94 12.52 -1.38
CA THR A 115 2.11 12.27 0.06
C THR A 115 1.03 12.98 0.87
N LEU A 116 0.79 14.26 0.60
CA LEU A 116 -0.25 15.04 1.29
C LEU A 116 -1.65 14.44 1.05
N PHE A 117 -1.93 14.03 -0.19
CA PHE A 117 -3.20 13.42 -0.56
C PHE A 117 -3.37 12.04 0.08
N ALA A 118 -2.31 11.22 0.12
CA ALA A 118 -2.32 9.93 0.81
C ALA A 118 -2.61 10.11 2.31
N LEU A 119 -1.97 11.09 2.98
CA LEU A 119 -2.24 11.37 4.40
C LEU A 119 -3.68 11.83 4.63
N ALA A 120 -4.18 12.76 3.80
CA ALA A 120 -5.55 13.26 3.92
C ALA A 120 -6.58 12.16 3.71
N VAL A 121 -6.39 11.30 2.71
CA VAL A 121 -7.31 10.21 2.39
C VAL A 121 -7.24 9.08 3.42
N SER A 122 -6.05 8.76 3.94
CA SER A 122 -5.91 7.79 5.04
C SER A 122 -6.60 8.29 6.30
N TRP A 123 -6.40 9.55 6.69
CA TRP A 123 -7.10 10.15 7.83
C TRP A 123 -8.62 10.15 7.64
N PHE A 124 -9.09 10.52 6.45
CA PHE A 124 -10.52 10.50 6.12
C PHE A 124 -11.09 9.07 6.12
N SER A 125 -10.34 8.10 5.61
CA SER A 125 -10.72 6.69 5.64
C SER A 125 -10.83 6.16 7.06
N ASP A 126 -9.90 6.51 7.94
CA ASP A 126 -9.94 6.09 9.34
C ASP A 126 -11.09 6.77 10.09
N TRP A 127 -11.36 8.04 9.78
CA TRP A 127 -12.54 8.74 10.31
C TRP A 127 -13.86 8.06 9.90
N LEU A 128 -13.99 7.64 8.63
CA LEU A 128 -15.15 6.89 8.14
C LEU A 128 -15.33 5.55 8.85
N ASN A 129 -14.22 4.83 9.07
CA ASN A 129 -14.23 3.53 9.73
C ASN A 129 -14.54 3.65 11.23
N THR A 130 -13.97 4.64 11.93
CA THR A 130 -14.16 4.84 13.38
C THR A 130 -15.58 5.26 13.77
N HIS A 131 -16.32 5.88 12.85
CA HIS A 131 -17.73 6.26 13.07
C HIS A 131 -18.70 5.20 12.53
N ASP A 132 -18.21 4.05 12.05
CA ASP A 132 -19.00 2.95 11.47
C ASP A 132 -19.99 3.38 10.37
N TYR A 133 -19.70 4.49 9.67
CA TYR A 133 -20.57 4.97 8.58
C TYR A 133 -20.55 4.00 7.39
N VAL A 134 -19.39 3.41 7.11
CA VAL A 134 -19.13 2.52 5.98
C VAL A 134 -18.19 1.42 6.44
N GLY A 135 -18.50 0.16 6.13
CA GLY A 135 -17.61 -0.97 6.47
C GLY A 135 -16.26 -0.87 5.77
N VAL A 136 -15.20 -1.33 6.45
CA VAL A 136 -13.79 -1.25 6.00
C VAL A 136 -13.61 -1.73 4.56
N ASP A 137 -14.21 -2.87 4.20
CA ASP A 137 -14.15 -3.43 2.85
C ASP A 137 -14.61 -2.45 1.76
N LYS A 138 -15.74 -1.77 1.99
CA LYS A 138 -16.31 -0.81 1.03
C LYS A 138 -15.44 0.44 0.94
N VAL A 139 -14.85 0.88 2.04
CA VAL A 139 -13.92 2.02 2.04
C VAL A 139 -12.65 1.68 1.25
N ARG A 140 -12.03 0.52 1.50
CA ARG A 140 -10.83 0.08 0.75
C ARG A 140 -11.10 -0.07 -0.75
N LYS A 141 -12.21 -0.72 -1.12
CA LYS A 141 -12.64 -0.85 -2.52
C LYS A 141 -12.95 0.48 -3.17
N GLY A 142 -13.62 1.38 -2.45
CA GLY A 142 -13.95 2.72 -2.91
C GLY A 142 -12.70 3.56 -3.18
N CYS A 143 -11.77 3.63 -2.22
CA CYS A 143 -10.50 4.33 -2.38
C CYS A 143 -9.70 3.80 -3.58
N ASN A 144 -9.60 2.48 -3.73
CA ASN A 144 -8.90 1.88 -4.86
C ASN A 144 -9.60 2.17 -6.21
N PHE A 145 -10.93 2.12 -6.25
CA PHE A 145 -11.69 2.43 -7.45
C PHE A 145 -11.57 3.90 -7.86
N ILE A 146 -11.65 4.83 -6.90
CA ILE A 146 -11.46 6.27 -7.13
C ILE A 146 -10.03 6.55 -7.61
N PHE A 147 -9.03 5.86 -7.05
CA PHE A 147 -7.66 5.89 -7.56
C PHE A 147 -7.62 5.50 -9.04
N CYS A 148 -8.11 4.30 -9.39
CA CYS A 148 -8.02 3.77 -10.76
C CYS A 148 -8.78 4.66 -11.76
N LEU A 149 -9.99 5.09 -11.41
CA LEU A 149 -10.79 6.02 -12.23
C LEU A 149 -10.10 7.36 -12.38
N GLY A 150 -9.67 7.96 -11.28
CA GLY A 150 -9.09 9.29 -11.26
C GLY A 150 -7.76 9.35 -12.02
N TYR A 151 -6.91 8.34 -11.86
CA TYR A 151 -5.68 8.18 -12.64
C TYR A 151 -5.98 8.08 -14.14
N SER A 152 -6.96 7.27 -14.51
CA SER A 152 -7.33 7.03 -15.90
C SER A 152 -7.95 8.25 -16.57
N LEU A 153 -8.83 8.97 -15.87
CA LEU A 153 -9.40 10.24 -16.35
C LEU A 153 -8.31 11.31 -16.51
N SER A 154 -7.33 11.33 -15.61
CA SER A 154 -6.22 12.27 -15.68
C SER A 154 -5.30 11.98 -16.86
N LEU A 155 -5.00 10.71 -17.16
CA LEU A 155 -4.27 10.33 -18.39
C LEU A 155 -5.06 10.65 -19.66
N LEU A 156 -6.39 10.48 -19.66
CA LEU A 156 -7.24 10.94 -20.77
C LEU A 156 -7.20 12.47 -20.91
N GLY A 157 -7.13 13.21 -19.81
CA GLY A 157 -6.92 14.66 -19.82
C GLY A 157 -5.61 15.06 -20.50
N ILE A 158 -4.52 14.34 -20.23
CA ILE A 158 -3.22 14.53 -20.90
C ILE A 158 -3.34 14.25 -22.40
N TYR A 159 -4.05 13.18 -22.78
CA TYR A 159 -4.32 12.86 -24.19
C TYR A 159 -5.04 14.01 -24.91
N PHE A 160 -6.10 14.57 -24.32
CA PHE A 160 -6.83 15.69 -24.92
C PHE A 160 -6.04 17.01 -24.91
N ALA A 161 -5.14 17.21 -23.96
CA ALA A 161 -4.27 18.39 -23.91
C ALA A 161 -3.24 18.42 -25.04
N GLY A 162 -2.84 17.27 -25.59
CA GLY A 162 -1.88 17.17 -26.69
C GLY A 162 -0.55 17.85 -26.36
N CYS A 163 -0.14 18.83 -27.18
CA CYS A 163 1.10 19.59 -26.98
C CYS A 163 0.96 20.80 -26.03
N ASP A 164 -0.22 21.09 -25.50
CA ASP A 164 -0.38 22.22 -24.59
C ASP A 164 0.22 21.89 -23.21
N LYS A 165 1.39 22.47 -22.95
CA LYS A 165 2.12 22.31 -21.68
C LYS A 165 1.29 22.78 -20.49
N SER A 166 0.51 23.87 -20.64
CA SER A 166 -0.26 24.46 -19.54
C SER A 166 -1.42 23.58 -19.10
N MET A 167 -1.97 22.78 -20.01
CA MET A 167 -3.06 21.83 -19.71
C MET A 167 -2.53 20.46 -19.28
N SER A 168 -1.47 19.96 -19.93
CA SER A 168 -0.91 18.63 -19.66
C SER A 168 -0.22 18.54 -18.29
N ALA A 169 0.45 19.61 -17.86
CA ALA A 169 1.10 19.72 -16.54
C ALA A 169 0.14 19.43 -15.35
N PRO A 170 -0.98 20.15 -15.17
CA PRO A 170 -1.88 19.93 -14.04
C PRO A 170 -2.53 18.55 -14.05
N PHE A 171 -2.88 18.00 -15.23
CA PHE A 171 -3.40 16.63 -15.31
C PHE A 171 -2.36 15.58 -14.91
N SER A 172 -1.09 15.79 -15.23
CA SER A 172 0.00 14.92 -14.81
C SER A 172 0.22 14.94 -13.30
N ILE A 173 0.18 16.14 -12.70
CA ILE A 173 0.24 16.32 -11.25
C ILE A 173 -0.96 15.63 -10.56
N LEU A 174 -2.16 15.81 -11.11
CA LEU A 174 -3.38 15.20 -10.59
C LEU A 174 -3.31 13.68 -10.65
N ALA A 175 -2.91 13.11 -11.79
CA ALA A 175 -2.74 11.67 -11.98
C ALA A 175 -1.83 11.05 -10.92
N MET A 176 -0.66 11.64 -10.68
CA MET A 176 0.29 11.15 -9.68
C MET A 176 -0.21 11.35 -8.24
N SER A 177 -0.87 12.47 -7.97
CA SER A 177 -1.46 12.73 -6.65
C SER A 177 -2.51 11.69 -6.29
N LEU A 178 -3.31 11.26 -7.27
CA LEU A 178 -4.35 10.26 -7.10
C LEU A 178 -3.81 8.85 -6.85
N VAL A 179 -2.56 8.55 -7.24
CA VAL A 179 -1.87 7.32 -6.81
C VAL A 179 -1.81 7.25 -5.28
N GLY A 180 -1.81 8.39 -4.57
CA GLY A 180 -1.86 8.45 -3.11
C GLY A 180 -3.07 7.74 -2.50
N LEU A 181 -4.23 7.70 -3.17
CA LEU A 181 -5.42 6.99 -2.67
C LEU A 181 -5.23 5.46 -2.60
N SER A 182 -4.33 4.90 -3.42
CA SER A 182 -4.05 3.46 -3.41
C SER A 182 -3.48 2.97 -2.06
N PHE A 183 -2.81 3.88 -1.32
CA PHE A 183 -2.30 3.56 0.01
C PHE A 183 -3.43 3.31 1.01
N ALA A 184 -4.46 4.15 1.01
CA ALA A 184 -5.67 3.95 1.82
C ALA A 184 -6.60 2.83 1.29
N GLY A 185 -6.36 2.38 0.05
CA GLY A 185 -7.11 1.31 -0.63
C GLY A 185 -6.42 -0.04 -0.54
N CYS A 186 -5.75 -0.47 -1.63
CA CYS A 186 -5.20 -1.81 -1.74
C CYS A 186 -4.01 -2.09 -0.81
N MET A 187 -3.18 -1.08 -0.46
CA MET A 187 -1.99 -1.32 0.36
C MET A 187 -2.35 -1.71 1.81
N ILE A 188 -3.29 -0.99 2.43
CA ILE A 188 -3.78 -1.33 3.78
C ILE A 188 -4.69 -2.57 3.74
N ALA A 189 -5.44 -2.80 2.65
CA ALA A 189 -6.27 -3.99 2.51
C ALA A 189 -5.49 -5.30 2.68
N ALA A 190 -4.19 -5.34 2.32
CA ALA A 190 -3.34 -6.51 2.55
C ALA A 190 -3.14 -6.83 4.05
N ILE A 191 -3.09 -5.79 4.89
CA ILE A 191 -2.94 -5.88 6.34
C ILE A 191 -4.28 -6.25 6.97
N ASP A 192 -5.35 -5.58 6.54
CA ASP A 192 -6.72 -5.85 7.01
C ASP A 192 -7.15 -7.30 6.69
N MET A 193 -6.74 -7.84 5.55
CA MET A 193 -7.04 -9.19 5.10
C MET A 193 -6.44 -10.28 6.00
N SER A 194 -5.22 -10.07 6.51
CA SER A 194 -4.60 -10.97 7.50
C SER A 194 -3.46 -10.28 8.25
N PRO A 195 -3.71 -9.82 9.49
CA PRO A 195 -2.67 -9.25 10.33
C PRO A 195 -1.53 -10.25 10.64
N THR A 196 -1.83 -11.55 10.75
CA THR A 196 -0.83 -12.59 11.07
C THR A 196 0.17 -12.82 9.93
N PHE A 197 -0.30 -12.79 8.68
CA PHE A 197 0.51 -13.09 7.49
C PHE A 197 0.71 -11.87 6.58
N ALA A 198 0.39 -10.65 7.05
CA ALA A 198 0.45 -9.40 6.28
C ALA A 198 1.78 -9.24 5.54
N GLY A 199 2.91 -9.42 6.24
CA GLY A 199 4.23 -9.30 5.64
C GLY A 199 4.49 -10.30 4.50
N THR A 200 3.99 -11.53 4.62
CA THR A 200 4.10 -12.54 3.56
C THR A 200 3.23 -12.18 2.35
N ILE A 201 1.99 -11.76 2.58
CA ILE A 201 1.04 -11.37 1.52
C ILE A 201 1.58 -10.17 0.74
N MET A 202 1.99 -9.13 1.45
CA MET A 202 2.57 -7.93 0.86
C MET A 202 3.86 -8.26 0.12
N GLY A 203 4.72 -9.12 0.67
CA GLY A 203 5.96 -9.53 0.03
C GLY A 203 5.72 -10.26 -1.29
N VAL A 204 4.90 -11.31 -1.28
CA VAL A 204 4.58 -12.10 -2.50
C VAL A 204 3.88 -11.22 -3.54
N SER A 205 2.91 -10.40 -3.12
CA SER A 205 2.19 -9.51 -4.03
C SER A 205 3.11 -8.44 -4.62
N SER A 206 4.05 -7.91 -3.84
CA SER A 206 5.02 -6.91 -4.31
C SER A 206 6.02 -7.49 -5.30
N ILE A 207 6.44 -8.74 -5.15
CA ILE A 207 7.31 -9.42 -6.12
C ILE A 207 6.60 -9.50 -7.48
N ILE A 208 5.33 -9.94 -7.48
CA ILE A 208 4.52 -10.02 -8.70
C ILE A 208 4.31 -8.63 -9.29
N SER A 209 3.97 -7.66 -8.45
CA SER A 209 3.74 -6.26 -8.85
C SER A 209 5.00 -5.63 -9.45
N SER A 210 6.19 -5.95 -8.91
CA SER A 210 7.47 -5.41 -9.40
C SER A 210 7.78 -5.82 -10.84
N LEU A 211 7.16 -6.88 -11.37
CA LEU A 211 7.28 -7.24 -12.78
C LEU A 211 6.77 -6.13 -13.71
N SER A 212 5.79 -5.32 -13.28
CA SER A 212 5.34 -4.14 -14.04
C SER A 212 6.48 -3.15 -14.29
N GLY A 213 7.42 -3.06 -13.34
CA GLY A 213 8.63 -2.24 -13.39
C GLY A 213 9.52 -2.55 -14.59
N PHE A 214 9.56 -3.82 -15.00
CA PHE A 214 10.34 -4.27 -16.15
C PHE A 214 9.54 -4.22 -17.45
N ILE A 215 8.25 -4.60 -17.39
CA ILE A 215 7.38 -4.65 -18.56
C ILE A 215 7.19 -3.26 -19.16
N MET A 216 7.02 -2.24 -18.30
CA MET A 216 6.72 -0.87 -18.75
C MET A 216 7.82 -0.26 -19.64
N PRO A 217 9.11 -0.19 -19.24
CA PRO A 217 10.16 0.35 -20.11
C PRO A 217 10.35 -0.44 -21.39
N ILE A 218 10.20 -1.78 -21.35
CA ILE A 218 10.28 -2.64 -22.53
C ILE A 218 9.15 -2.28 -23.52
N LEU A 219 7.91 -2.18 -23.01
CA LEU A 219 6.74 -1.80 -23.80
C LEU A 219 6.94 -0.42 -24.46
N VAL A 220 7.40 0.57 -23.69
CA VAL A 220 7.68 1.91 -24.23
C VAL A 220 8.79 1.86 -25.27
N GLY A 221 9.89 1.15 -25.01
CA GLY A 221 10.97 0.96 -25.97
C GLY A 221 10.49 0.39 -27.30
N PHE A 222 9.65 -0.65 -27.28
CA PHE A 222 9.05 -1.20 -28.50
C PHE A 222 8.11 -0.22 -29.22
N LEU A 223 7.33 0.57 -28.48
CA LEU A 223 6.36 1.50 -29.06
C LEU A 223 6.99 2.80 -29.58
N THR A 224 8.16 3.19 -29.06
CA THR A 224 8.81 4.48 -29.36
C THR A 224 10.20 4.36 -29.99
N ASN A 225 10.59 3.18 -30.46
CA ASN A 225 11.96 2.88 -30.94
C ASN A 225 12.35 3.59 -32.25
N GLU A 226 11.38 4.00 -33.06
CA GLU A 226 11.64 4.57 -34.39
C GLU A 226 11.30 6.07 -34.47
N GLU A 227 10.29 6.53 -33.74
CA GLU A 227 9.90 7.95 -33.66
C GLU A 227 9.36 8.26 -32.25
N GLN A 228 9.44 9.52 -31.82
CA GLN A 228 8.88 10.03 -30.56
C GLN A 228 7.70 10.94 -30.90
N THR A 229 6.63 10.36 -31.45
CA THR A 229 5.42 11.11 -31.84
C THR A 229 4.35 11.05 -30.77
N ILE A 230 3.48 12.07 -30.73
CA ILE A 230 2.32 12.13 -29.83
C ILE A 230 1.44 10.88 -29.99
N GLU A 231 1.28 10.36 -31.21
CA GLU A 231 0.46 9.18 -31.47
C GLU A 231 0.99 7.91 -30.80
N GLN A 232 2.31 7.71 -30.76
CA GLN A 232 2.92 6.58 -30.06
C GLN A 232 2.75 6.71 -28.55
N TRP A 233 2.94 7.91 -28.01
CA TRP A 233 2.72 8.20 -26.59
C TRP A 233 1.26 8.00 -26.17
N ASN A 234 0.31 8.36 -27.04
CA ASN A 234 -1.11 8.09 -26.82
C ASN A 234 -1.39 6.60 -26.65
N LYS A 235 -0.74 5.73 -27.45
CA LYS A 235 -0.87 4.26 -27.28
C LYS A 235 -0.37 3.81 -25.91
N VAL A 236 0.76 4.35 -25.43
CA VAL A 236 1.30 4.05 -24.09
C VAL A 236 0.33 4.47 -22.99
N PHE A 237 -0.28 5.65 -23.11
CA PHE A 237 -1.28 6.13 -22.15
C PHE A 237 -2.54 5.26 -22.15
N PHE A 238 -3.07 4.89 -23.32
CA PHE A 238 -4.24 4.01 -23.41
C PHE A 238 -3.99 2.62 -22.83
N ILE A 239 -2.81 2.03 -23.05
CA ILE A 239 -2.44 0.76 -22.42
C ILE A 239 -2.41 0.91 -20.89
N SER A 240 -1.81 1.99 -20.40
CA SER A 240 -1.73 2.25 -18.95
C SER A 240 -3.11 2.47 -18.32
N ILE A 241 -4.00 3.19 -19.00
CA ILE A 241 -5.41 3.34 -18.62
C ILE A 241 -6.07 1.97 -18.52
N GLY A 242 -5.90 1.12 -19.55
CA GLY A 242 -6.48 -0.22 -19.58
C GLY A 242 -6.01 -1.09 -18.40
N VAL A 243 -4.70 -1.16 -18.16
CA VAL A 243 -4.12 -1.96 -17.08
C VAL A 243 -4.62 -1.49 -15.71
N VAL A 244 -4.57 -0.18 -15.45
CA VAL A 244 -4.97 0.39 -14.16
C VAL A 244 -6.48 0.26 -13.94
N MET A 245 -7.31 0.54 -14.95
CA MET A 245 -8.77 0.37 -14.83
C MET A 245 -9.17 -1.08 -14.59
N VAL A 246 -8.61 -2.02 -15.34
CA VAL A 246 -8.93 -3.45 -15.19
C VAL A 246 -8.53 -3.93 -13.80
N SER A 247 -7.38 -3.50 -13.28
CA SER A 247 -6.97 -3.84 -11.91
C SER A 247 -7.94 -3.32 -10.86
N GLY A 248 -8.44 -2.09 -11.02
CA GLY A 248 -9.44 -1.49 -10.15
C GLY A 248 -10.77 -2.24 -10.17
N ILE A 249 -11.27 -2.56 -11.37
CA ILE A 249 -12.53 -3.31 -11.55
C ILE A 249 -12.43 -4.70 -10.93
N ILE A 250 -11.33 -5.42 -11.16
CA ILE A 250 -11.13 -6.75 -10.57
C ILE A 250 -11.14 -6.68 -9.04
N PHE A 251 -10.46 -5.70 -8.45
CA PHE A 251 -10.46 -5.51 -7.00
C PHE A 251 -11.82 -5.11 -6.44
N SER A 252 -12.56 -4.25 -7.14
CA SER A 252 -13.91 -3.85 -6.73
C SER A 252 -14.90 -5.03 -6.76
N LEU A 253 -14.76 -5.95 -7.72
CA LEU A 253 -15.65 -7.10 -7.88
C LEU A 253 -15.27 -8.29 -6.97
N PHE A 254 -13.99 -8.62 -6.90
CA PHE A 254 -13.49 -9.86 -6.27
C PHE A 254 -12.60 -9.62 -5.04
N GLY A 255 -12.20 -8.39 -4.78
CA GLY A 255 -11.40 -8.04 -3.60
C GLY A 255 -12.20 -8.21 -2.31
N SER A 256 -11.49 -8.37 -1.21
CA SER A 256 -12.05 -8.28 0.14
C SER A 256 -10.98 -7.73 1.08
N ALA A 257 -11.34 -6.77 1.92
CA ALA A 257 -10.50 -6.30 3.02
C ALA A 257 -10.98 -6.83 4.39
N GLU A 258 -11.85 -7.83 4.41
CA GLU A 258 -12.24 -8.52 5.63
C GLU A 258 -11.19 -9.58 6.00
N VAL A 259 -11.08 -9.85 7.30
CA VAL A 259 -10.15 -10.87 7.83
C VAL A 259 -10.49 -12.23 7.24
N GLN A 260 -9.53 -12.85 6.56
CA GLN A 260 -9.75 -14.12 5.87
C GLN A 260 -9.65 -15.32 6.81
N GLU A 261 -10.35 -16.41 6.50
CA GLU A 261 -10.39 -17.63 7.32
C GLU A 261 -9.01 -18.24 7.58
N TRP A 262 -8.07 -18.08 6.64
CA TRP A 262 -6.72 -18.60 6.77
C TRP A 262 -5.80 -17.73 7.64
N ASN A 263 -6.29 -16.60 8.18
CA ASN A 263 -5.58 -15.78 9.17
C ASN A 263 -5.38 -16.54 10.50
N TYR A 264 -6.40 -17.30 10.92
CA TYR A 264 -6.31 -18.11 12.14
C TYR A 264 -5.73 -19.49 11.81
N PRO A 265 -4.52 -19.83 12.30
CA PRO A 265 -4.00 -21.17 12.14
C PRO A 265 -4.92 -22.14 12.87
N VAL A 266 -5.34 -23.21 12.19
CA VAL A 266 -6.04 -24.33 12.85
C VAL A 266 -5.06 -24.87 13.89
N SER A 267 -5.38 -24.71 15.18
CA SER A 267 -4.70 -25.45 16.23
C SER A 267 -4.84 -26.92 15.89
N GLU A 268 -3.72 -27.63 15.72
CA GLU A 268 -3.76 -29.09 15.71
C GLU A 268 -4.49 -29.53 16.99
N ASP A 269 -5.73 -29.99 16.83
CA ASP A 269 -6.51 -30.62 17.89
C ASP A 269 -5.68 -31.80 18.41
N LYS A 270 -4.98 -31.59 19.52
CA LYS A 270 -4.68 -32.68 20.43
C LYS A 270 -6.03 -33.16 20.96
N SER A 271 -6.50 -34.24 20.34
CA SER A 271 -7.49 -35.21 20.80
C SER A 271 -8.21 -34.86 22.11
N CYS A 272 -9.54 -34.84 22.04
CA CYS A 272 -10.45 -34.98 23.17
C CYS A 272 -9.82 -35.71 24.37
N ASN A 273 -9.47 -34.97 25.41
CA ASN A 273 -9.60 -35.47 26.77
C ASN A 273 -9.81 -34.29 27.70
N GLY A 274 -10.97 -34.28 28.35
CA GLY A 274 -11.36 -33.25 29.29
C GLY A 274 -10.31 -33.07 30.37
N LYS A 275 -9.69 -31.89 30.39
CA LYS A 275 -9.18 -31.21 31.57
C LYS A 275 -9.09 -29.74 31.18
N SER A 276 -9.93 -28.94 31.83
CA SER A 276 -9.88 -27.48 31.86
C SER A 276 -8.43 -27.01 31.96
N SER A 277 -7.87 -26.55 30.84
CA SER A 277 -6.65 -25.76 30.87
C SER A 277 -7.08 -24.32 31.02
N THR A 278 -7.09 -23.88 32.28
CA THR A 278 -7.22 -22.49 32.70
C THR A 278 -6.27 -21.64 31.85
N GLY A 279 -6.82 -20.95 30.85
CA GLY A 279 -6.12 -19.85 30.22
C GLY A 279 -5.90 -18.81 31.31
N LYS A 280 -4.64 -18.42 31.55
CA LYS A 280 -4.33 -17.37 32.51
C LYS A 280 -5.13 -16.14 32.14
N ARG A 281 -6.05 -15.75 33.03
CA ARG A 281 -6.90 -14.58 32.87
C ARG A 281 -6.00 -13.36 33.02
N VAL A 282 -6.34 -12.23 32.41
CA VAL A 282 -5.58 -10.97 32.52
C VAL A 282 -5.33 -10.57 33.99
N ASP A 283 -6.20 -11.04 34.89
CA ASP A 283 -6.12 -10.94 36.36
C ASP A 283 -4.85 -11.60 36.95
N ASP A 284 -4.24 -12.58 36.27
CA ASP A 284 -3.01 -13.26 36.73
C ASP A 284 -1.75 -12.41 36.52
N ILE A 285 -1.83 -11.34 35.73
CA ILE A 285 -0.69 -10.42 35.46
C ILE A 285 -0.76 -9.19 36.40
N PHE A 286 -1.95 -8.81 36.86
CA PHE A 286 -2.15 -7.68 37.77
C PHE A 286 -3.19 -8.03 38.85
N PRO A 287 -2.78 -8.55 40.02
CA PRO A 287 -3.70 -9.07 41.02
C PRO A 287 -4.52 -8.02 41.79
N ASN A 288 -4.40 -6.72 41.48
CA ASN A 288 -5.04 -5.63 42.25
C ASN A 288 -5.53 -4.49 41.36
N SER A 289 -6.60 -4.66 40.57
CA SER A 289 -7.28 -3.51 39.96
C SER A 289 -8.81 -3.53 40.06
N GLU A 290 -9.37 -4.17 41.09
CA GLU A 290 -10.72 -3.87 41.56
C GLU A 290 -10.70 -2.55 42.33
N HIS A 291 -10.54 -1.42 41.64
CA HIS A 291 -10.95 -0.09 42.08
C HIS A 291 -10.58 0.89 40.95
N ILE A 292 -11.39 0.95 39.90
CA ILE A 292 -11.72 2.17 39.13
C ILE A 292 -12.93 1.77 38.28
N SER A 293 -14.09 1.80 38.92
CA SER A 293 -15.39 1.84 38.25
C SER A 293 -16.04 3.16 38.66
N THR A 294 -15.85 4.19 37.85
CA THR A 294 -16.77 5.32 37.60
C THR A 294 -16.08 6.35 36.71
N HIS A 295 -16.80 6.81 35.69
CA HIS A 295 -16.47 7.84 34.70
C HIS A 295 -15.71 7.38 33.45
N LEU A 296 -16.46 6.86 32.48
CA LEU A 296 -16.77 7.56 31.23
C LEU A 296 -18.00 6.91 30.58
#